data_AF-A0A822HCL7-F1
#
_entry.id   AF-A0A822HCL7-F1
#
_cell.length_a   1.000
_cell.length_b   1.000
_cell.length_c   1.000
_cell.angle_alpha   90.00
_cell.angle_beta   90.00
_cell.angle_gamma   90.00
#
_symmetry.space_group_name_H-M   'P 1'
#
loop_
_entity.id
_entity.type
_entity.pdbx_description
1 polymer ?
#
loop_
_entity_poly.entity_id
_entity_poly.type
_entity_poly.pdbx_seq_one_letter_code
_entity_poly.pdbx_strand_id
1 'polypeptide(L)'
;TYNAVLVPYPSTTVLYQDLVTQIKKIPGANVISIEQIKNPNIEALYEYMKRTIAKECPGNDPNERELFHGTGDKAIEGIINAGFDDRFFSPSGAW
;
A
#
# COMPACT_ATOMS: atom_id res chain seq x y z
N THR A 1 -12.33 18.16 5.80
CA THR A 1 -11.10 17.37 5.87
C THR A 1 -11.47 15.94 5.50
N TYR A 2 -10.92 15.41 4.41
CA TYR A 2 -11.15 14.00 4.05
C TYR A 2 -10.31 13.13 4.96
N ASN A 3 -10.97 12.30 5.77
CA ASN A 3 -10.30 11.30 6.60
C ASN A 3 -10.05 10.06 5.74
N ALA A 4 -8.94 9.39 5.98
CA ALA A 4 -8.64 8.13 5.34
C ALA A 4 -9.61 7.05 5.81
N VAL A 5 -10.02 6.16 4.91
CA VAL A 5 -10.95 5.06 5.23
C VAL A 5 -10.48 3.74 4.62
N LEU A 6 -10.74 2.66 5.33
CA LEU A 6 -10.64 1.30 4.80
C LEU A 6 -11.99 0.89 4.23
N VAL A 7 -11.98 0.34 3.02
CA VAL A 7 -13.17 -0.19 2.38
C VAL A 7 -12.93 -1.63 1.96
N PRO A 8 -13.83 -2.57 2.27
CA PRO A 8 -13.71 -3.95 1.80
C PRO A 8 -13.48 -4.00 0.29
N TYR A 9 -12.45 -4.70 -0.14
CA TYR A 9 -12.10 -4.79 -1.55
C TYR A 9 -12.95 -5.88 -2.22
N PRO A 10 -13.60 -5.63 -3.38
CA PRO A 10 -14.53 -6.60 -3.94
C PRO A 10 -13.80 -7.86 -4.42
N SER A 11 -14.23 -9.00 -3.91
CA SER A 11 -13.61 -10.31 -4.20
C SER A 11 -13.76 -10.76 -5.65
N THR A 12 -14.67 -10.16 -6.41
CA THR A 12 -14.88 -10.43 -7.83
C THR A 12 -13.87 -9.73 -8.74
N THR A 13 -13.02 -8.85 -8.21
CA THR A 13 -12.01 -8.14 -9.01
C THR A 13 -10.81 -9.03 -9.31
N VAL A 14 -10.19 -8.81 -10.48
CA VAL A 14 -8.95 -9.50 -10.87
C VAL A 14 -7.85 -9.25 -9.84
N LEU A 15 -7.65 -7.99 -9.43
CA LEU A 15 -6.63 -7.63 -8.45
C LEU A 15 -6.82 -8.35 -7.11
N TYR A 16 -8.06 -8.50 -6.63
CA TYR A 16 -8.31 -9.27 -5.40
C TYR A 16 -7.82 -10.71 -5.54
N GLN A 17 -8.17 -11.38 -6.65
CA GLN A 17 -7.77 -12.77 -6.90
C GLN A 17 -6.26 -12.90 -7.06
N ASP A 18 -5.61 -11.93 -7.69
CA ASP A 18 -4.16 -11.87 -7.84
C ASP A 18 -3.46 -11.71 -6.48
N LEU A 19 -3.95 -10.79 -5.63
CA LEU A 19 -3.43 -10.60 -4.26
C LEU A 19 -3.57 -11.88 -3.43
N VAL A 20 -4.73 -12.54 -3.47
CA VAL A 20 -4.94 -13.83 -2.81
C VAL A 20 -3.95 -14.87 -3.32
N THR A 21 -3.75 -14.95 -4.64
CA THR A 21 -2.81 -15.89 -5.25
C THR A 21 -1.38 -15.62 -4.84
N GLN A 22 -0.97 -14.35 -4.73
CA GLN A 22 0.36 -13.98 -4.29
C GLN A 22 0.59 -14.30 -2.81
N ILE A 23 -0.36 -13.99 -1.92
CA ILE A 23 -0.25 -14.31 -0.49
C ILE A 23 -0.23 -15.83 -0.23
N LYS A 24 -1.00 -16.61 -1.00
CA LYS A 24 -1.00 -18.08 -0.91
C LYS A 24 0.36 -18.74 -1.22
N LYS A 25 1.31 -18.00 -1.82
CA LYS A 25 2.69 -18.48 -1.99
C LYS A 25 3.45 -18.55 -0.67
N ILE A 26 2.97 -17.88 0.38
CA ILE A 26 3.53 -17.90 1.72
C ILE A 26 2.95 -19.14 2.46
N PRO A 27 3.76 -20.15 2.81
CA PRO A 27 3.26 -21.35 3.46
C PRO A 27 2.55 -21.04 4.79
N GLY A 28 1.33 -21.57 4.96
CA GLY A 28 0.53 -21.37 6.17
C GLY A 28 -0.20 -20.02 6.25
N ALA A 29 -0.02 -19.11 5.28
CA ALA A 29 -0.79 -17.88 5.23
C ALA A 29 -2.21 -18.11 4.73
N ASN A 30 -3.18 -17.49 5.39
CA ASN A 30 -4.57 -17.44 4.96
C ASN A 30 -5.04 -15.98 4.90
N VAL A 31 -5.71 -15.60 3.81
CA VAL A 31 -6.26 -14.25 3.65
C VAL A 31 -7.60 -14.18 4.40
N ILE A 32 -7.68 -13.32 5.41
CA ILE A 32 -8.91 -13.09 6.20
C ILE A 32 -9.77 -12.00 5.55
N SER A 33 -9.13 -10.90 5.14
CA SER A 33 -9.75 -9.77 4.46
C SER A 33 -8.76 -9.11 3.51
N ILE A 34 -9.28 -8.40 2.51
CA ILE A 34 -8.52 -7.43 1.72
C ILE A 34 -9.33 -6.14 1.72
N GLU A 35 -8.68 -5.04 2.07
CA GLU A 35 -9.28 -3.72 2.16
C GLU A 35 -8.48 -2.74 1.31
N GLN A 36 -9.17 -1.81 0.67
CA GLN A 36 -8.55 -0.69 -0.02
C GLN A 36 -8.43 0.49 0.94
N ILE A 37 -7.23 1.03 1.04
CA ILE A 37 -6.98 2.33 1.67
C ILE A 37 -7.47 3.41 0.71
N LYS A 38 -8.40 4.24 1.16
CA LYS A 38 -8.82 5.46 0.46
C LYS A 38 -8.37 6.67 1.25
N ASN A 39 -7.24 7.26 0.84
CA ASN A 39 -6.70 8.50 1.40
C ASN A 39 -6.40 9.47 0.24
N PRO A 40 -7.31 10.40 -0.08
CA PRO A 40 -7.15 11.29 -1.24
C PRO A 40 -5.95 12.25 -1.10
N ASN A 41 -5.51 12.54 0.13
CA ASN A 41 -4.36 13.41 0.34
C ASN A 41 -3.05 12.70 -0.02
N ILE A 42 -2.89 11.44 0.42
CA ILE A 42 -1.71 10.63 0.06
C ILE A 42 -1.72 10.29 -1.42
N GLU A 43 -2.88 9.94 -1.99
CA GLU A 43 -3.02 9.65 -3.42
C GLU A 43 -2.63 10.87 -4.28
N ALA A 44 -3.11 12.07 -3.93
CA ALA A 44 -2.74 13.30 -4.64
C ALA A 44 -1.23 13.59 -4.56
N LEU A 45 -0.61 13.38 -3.39
CA LEU A 45 0.83 13.52 -3.21
C LEU A 45 1.61 12.49 -4.03
N TYR A 46 1.18 11.22 -4.01
CA TYR A 46 1.77 10.14 -4.79
C TYR A 46 1.77 10.48 -6.29
N GLU A 47 0.62 10.87 -6.82
CA GLU A 47 0.45 11.23 -8.22
C GLU A 47 1.28 12.45 -8.63
N TYR A 48 1.42 13.43 -7.74
CA TYR A 48 2.32 14.57 -7.96
C TYR A 48 3.79 14.12 -8.04
N MET A 49 4.24 13.27 -7.11
CA MET A 49 5.60 12.76 -7.06
C MET A 49 5.90 11.86 -8.26
N LYS A 50 4.98 10.98 -8.63
CA LYS A 50 5.06 10.11 -9.83
C LYS A 50 5.29 10.93 -11.09
N ARG A 51 4.50 11.98 -11.32
CA ARG A 51 4.67 12.89 -12.46
C ARG A 51 5.99 13.66 -12.42
N THR A 52 6.48 13.99 -11.22
CA THR A 52 7.75 14.69 -11.04
C THR A 52 8.92 13.78 -11.40
N ILE A 53 8.93 12.54 -10.87
CA ILE A 53 9.94 11.52 -11.17
C ILE A 53 9.90 11.14 -12.66
N ALA A 54 8.72 10.99 -13.24
CA ALA A 54 8.57 10.63 -14.65
C ALA A 54 9.33 11.57 -15.59
N LYS A 55 9.34 12.90 -15.32
CA LYS A 55 10.08 13.88 -16.14
C LYS A 55 11.58 13.62 -16.20
N GLU A 56 12.13 12.93 -15.19
CA GLU A 56 13.54 12.59 -15.09
C GLU A 56 13.84 11.18 -15.63
N CYS A 57 12.81 10.41 -16.02
CA CYS A 57 12.95 9.07 -16.56
C CYS A 57 12.94 9.07 -18.11
N PRO A 58 13.76 8.23 -18.77
CA PRO A 58 13.67 8.03 -20.22
C PRO A 58 12.24 7.67 -20.64
N GLY A 59 11.71 8.38 -21.64
CA GLY A 59 10.36 8.13 -22.15
C GLY A 59 9.22 8.52 -21.19
N ASN A 60 9.50 9.23 -20.10
CA ASN A 60 8.56 9.52 -19.03
C ASN A 60 7.96 8.28 -18.36
N ASP A 61 8.72 7.19 -18.29
CA ASP A 61 8.27 5.89 -17.79
C ASP A 61 9.01 5.50 -16.50
N PRO A 62 8.51 5.91 -15.31
CA PRO A 62 9.07 5.46 -14.05
C PRO A 62 8.73 3.98 -13.80
N ASN A 63 9.70 3.21 -13.31
CA ASN A 63 9.54 1.80 -12.92
C ASN A 63 8.68 1.64 -11.64
N GLU A 64 7.40 1.97 -11.74
CA GLU A 64 6.38 1.80 -10.71
C GLU A 64 6.08 0.32 -10.49
N ARG A 65 5.95 -0.08 -9.22
CA ARG A 65 5.73 -1.47 -8.83
C ARG A 65 4.79 -1.56 -7.63
N GLU A 66 3.97 -2.60 -7.64
CA GLU A 66 3.22 -3.03 -6.46
C GLU A 66 4.10 -3.97 -5.63
N LEU A 67 4.34 -3.62 -4.37
CA LEU A 67 5.22 -4.35 -3.47
C LEU A 67 4.50 -4.65 -2.15
N PHE A 68 4.80 -5.79 -1.52
CA PHE A 68 4.29 -6.12 -0.19
C PHE A 68 5.11 -5.44 0.91
N HIS A 69 4.43 -4.97 1.95
CA HIS A 69 5.02 -4.45 3.19
C HIS A 69 4.30 -5.07 4.39
N GLY A 70 5.01 -5.83 5.21
CA GLY A 70 4.47 -6.41 6.45
C GLY A 70 4.55 -5.42 7.60
N THR A 71 3.54 -5.42 8.48
CA THR A 71 3.45 -4.52 9.64
C THR A 71 2.66 -5.19 10.77
N GLY A 72 2.87 -4.74 12.00
CA GLY A 72 2.04 -5.01 13.16
C GLY A 72 0.73 -4.20 13.14
N ASP A 73 -0.24 -4.67 13.91
CA ASP A 73 -1.58 -4.08 14.05
C ASP A 73 -1.56 -2.62 14.51
N LYS A 74 -0.63 -2.25 15.40
CA LYS A 74 -0.50 -0.91 15.97
C LYS A 74 -0.11 0.18 14.96
N ALA A 75 0.53 -0.18 13.85
CA ALA A 75 0.97 0.78 12.85
C ALA A 75 -0.09 1.05 11.76
N ILE A 76 -1.15 0.23 11.68
CA ILE A 76 -2.17 0.33 10.63
C ILE A 76 -2.77 1.73 10.55
N GLU A 77 -3.18 2.32 11.69
CA GLU A 77 -3.77 3.67 11.71
C GLU A 77 -2.79 4.75 11.24
N GLY A 78 -1.52 4.64 11.64
CA GLY A 78 -0.47 5.55 11.19
C GLY A 78 -0.25 5.48 9.68
N ILE A 79 -0.13 4.27 9.14
CA ILE A 79 0.10 4.01 7.71
C ILE A 79 -1.08 4.54 6.88
N ILE A 80 -2.31 4.29 7.31
CA ILE A 80 -3.51 4.75 6.60
C ILE A 80 -3.57 6.27 6.50
N ASN A 81 -3.19 6.98 7.58
CA ASN A 81 -3.32 8.44 7.66
C ASN A 81 -2.11 9.19 7.11
N ALA A 82 -0.90 8.68 7.30
CA ALA A 82 0.35 9.38 7.04
C ALA A 82 1.29 8.67 6.05
N GLY A 83 0.98 7.44 5.63
CA GLY A 83 1.87 6.63 4.81
C GLY A 83 2.98 5.95 5.63
N PHE A 84 3.98 5.42 4.95
CA PHE A 84 5.14 4.77 5.58
C PHE A 84 6.20 5.82 5.96
N ASP A 85 6.77 5.70 7.17
CA ASP A 85 7.72 6.65 7.75
C ASP A 85 8.79 5.95 8.62
N ASP A 86 9.95 5.68 8.04
CA ASP A 86 11.02 4.85 8.62
C ASP A 86 11.54 5.31 9.99
N ARG A 87 11.19 6.53 10.44
CA ARG A 87 11.49 7.01 11.79
C ARG A 87 10.70 6.30 12.89
N PHE A 88 9.60 5.64 12.53
CA PHE A 88 8.82 4.79 13.45
C PHE A 88 9.36 3.34 13.53
N PHE A 89 10.51 3.07 12.91
CA PHE A 89 11.17 1.77 12.99
C PHE A 89 11.58 1.44 14.44
N SER A 90 11.00 0.38 14.99
CA SER A 90 11.59 -0.30 16.17
C SER A 90 12.85 -1.06 15.74
N PRO A 91 13.94 -1.08 16.54
CA PRO A 91 15.13 -1.91 16.29
C PRO A 91 14.85 -3.40 16.07
N SER A 92 13.65 -3.87 16.44
CA SER A 92 13.17 -5.23 16.17
C SER A 92 12.56 -5.44 14.77
N GLY A 93 12.64 -4.46 13.86
CA GLY A 93 12.07 -4.56 12.53
C GLY A 93 10.54 -4.40 12.47
N ALA A 94 9.92 -3.96 13.56
CA ALA A 94 8.48 -3.81 13.66
C ALA A 94 8.07 -2.39 13.27
N TRP A 95 7.50 -2.28 12.07
CA TRP A 95 6.19 -1.67 11.94
C TRP A 95 5.15 -2.66 12.44
#